data_AF-A0A2P5FH54-F1
#
_entry.id   AF-A0A2P5FH54-F1
#
_cell.length_a   1.000
_cell.length_b   1.000
_cell.length_c   1.000
_cell.angle_alpha   90.00
_cell.angle_beta   90.00
_cell.angle_gamma   90.00
#
_symmetry.space_group_name_H-M   'P 1'
#
loop_
_entity.id
_entity.type
_entity.pdbx_description
1 polymer ?
#
loop_
_entity_poly.entity_id
_entity_poly.type
_entity_poly.pdbx_seq_one_letter_code
_entity_poly.pdbx_strand_id
1 'polypeptide(L)'
;MVTNFKPDVLVLSELMISESMVKGRLQQLHFYNVYMVPAEGCSGGFCVAWKDGVDIEPHYCSKNLISCVVYSDPPGMPWSFSAVYGPPHASAQRSFWQSIPRVLERAPDAKLLIGDFNGVLLDCESWSNANAHGGFASSSGAMRHCFATMGLYDLGFSDPQFTWNRRRGGVLFSRARLDRAVATVEWGNCFPRALVKNIADSVSDHCPIVLDTNGGSEEGFKPFRYEAMWVRDIRSHWIVRVAWKLASHFPHARPIFPMRGS
;
A
#
# COMPACT_ATOMS: atom_id res chain seq x y z
N MET A 1 -9.19 -1.21 -12.06
CA MET A 1 -8.97 -1.10 -10.61
C MET A 1 -8.29 0.22 -10.23
N VAL A 2 -7.03 0.44 -10.62
CA VAL A 2 -6.25 1.63 -10.26
C VAL A 2 -6.98 2.94 -10.61
N THR A 3 -7.64 3.00 -11.77
CA THR A 3 -8.43 4.16 -12.21
C THR A 3 -9.66 4.46 -11.35
N ASN A 4 -10.24 3.43 -10.72
CA ASN A 4 -11.48 3.56 -9.95
C ASN A 4 -11.18 4.00 -8.51
N PHE A 5 -10.17 3.40 -7.88
CA PHE A 5 -9.77 3.70 -6.50
C PHE A 5 -8.78 4.87 -6.39
N LYS A 6 -8.11 5.22 -7.50
CA LYS A 6 -7.15 6.33 -7.59
C LYS A 6 -6.10 6.33 -6.47
N PRO A 7 -5.45 5.17 -6.16
CA PRO A 7 -4.53 5.08 -5.04
C PRO A 7 -3.34 6.04 -5.21
N ASP A 8 -2.81 6.55 -4.10
CA ASP A 8 -1.64 7.43 -4.10
C ASP A 8 -0.32 6.66 -4.01
N VAL A 9 -0.38 5.46 -3.41
CA VAL A 9 0.70 4.48 -3.36
C VAL A 9 0.19 3.15 -3.90
N LEU A 10 0.99 2.48 -4.72
CA LEU A 10 0.69 1.20 -5.33
C LEU A 10 1.81 0.21 -5.03
N VAL A 11 1.43 -0.97 -4.55
CA VAL A 11 2.32 -2.13 -4.40
C VAL A 11 1.96 -3.15 -5.45
N LEU A 12 2.97 -3.66 -6.16
CA LEU A 12 2.80 -4.75 -7.11
C LEU A 12 3.84 -5.84 -6.82
N SER A 13 3.38 -7.07 -6.74
CA SER A 13 4.20 -8.29 -6.64
C SER A 13 4.06 -9.13 -7.91
N GLU A 14 4.99 -10.06 -8.11
CA GLU A 14 5.00 -11.02 -9.24
C GLU A 14 5.04 -10.34 -10.62
N LEU A 15 5.94 -9.36 -10.76
CA LEU A 15 6.15 -8.64 -12.01
C LEU A 15 6.84 -9.55 -13.04
N MET A 16 6.04 -10.26 -13.85
CA MET A 16 6.50 -11.10 -14.96
C MET A 16 6.96 -10.32 -16.21
N ILE A 17 7.16 -9.00 -16.09
CA ILE A 17 7.51 -8.10 -17.19
C ILE A 17 8.72 -7.26 -16.82
N SER A 18 9.52 -6.87 -17.82
CA SER A 18 10.73 -6.07 -17.62
C SER A 18 10.43 -4.73 -16.91
N GLU A 19 11.39 -4.26 -16.12
CA GLU A 19 11.32 -2.99 -15.38
C GLU A 19 10.90 -1.80 -16.24
N SER A 20 11.42 -1.67 -17.47
CA SER A 20 11.07 -0.58 -18.39
C SER A 20 9.57 -0.58 -18.75
N MET A 21 8.99 -1.77 -18.98
CA MET A 21 7.56 -1.92 -19.24
C MET A 21 6.71 -1.60 -18.01
N VAL A 22 7.15 -2.01 -16.82
CA VAL A 22 6.47 -1.68 -15.55
C VAL A 22 6.43 -0.17 -15.37
N LYS A 23 7.59 0.50 -15.46
CA LYS A 23 7.68 1.96 -15.33
C LYS A 23 6.83 2.68 -16.38
N GLY A 24 6.86 2.24 -17.64
CA GLY A 24 6.04 2.83 -18.69
C GLY A 24 4.53 2.76 -18.40
N ARG A 25 4.04 1.63 -17.87
CA ARG A 25 2.63 1.49 -17.46
C ARG A 25 2.30 2.32 -16.22
N LEU A 26 3.19 2.39 -15.23
CA LEU A 26 3.01 3.19 -14.02
C LEU A 26 2.95 4.69 -14.33
N GLN A 27 3.78 5.18 -15.26
CA GLN A 27 3.77 6.56 -15.72
C GLN A 27 2.44 6.95 -16.39
N GLN A 28 1.84 6.05 -17.18
CA GLN A 28 0.51 6.26 -17.77
C GLN A 28 -0.60 6.39 -16.71
N LEU A 29 -0.36 5.84 -15.51
CA LEU A 29 -1.24 5.92 -14.35
C LEU A 29 -0.85 7.04 -13.38
N HIS A 30 0.07 7.93 -13.77
CA HIS A 30 0.61 9.06 -13.00
C HIS A 30 1.44 8.68 -11.77
N PHE A 31 1.98 7.46 -11.72
CA PHE A 31 2.99 7.05 -10.75
C PHE A 31 4.38 7.34 -11.34
N TYR A 32 4.96 8.47 -10.98
CA TYR A 32 6.26 8.91 -11.50
C TYR A 32 7.43 8.44 -10.63
N ASN A 33 7.16 8.11 -9.37
CA ASN A 33 8.15 7.61 -8.43
C ASN A 33 7.97 6.11 -8.23
N VAL A 34 9.03 5.33 -8.46
CA VAL A 34 8.97 3.87 -8.38
C VAL A 34 10.26 3.34 -7.76
N TYR A 35 10.11 2.52 -6.73
CA TYR A 35 11.17 1.70 -6.16
C TYR A 35 10.92 0.24 -6.50
N MET A 36 11.86 -0.40 -7.20
CA MET A 36 11.71 -1.76 -7.70
C MET A 36 12.80 -2.68 -7.16
N VAL A 37 12.40 -3.89 -6.81
CA VAL A 37 13.26 -5.06 -6.67
C VAL A 37 13.04 -5.93 -7.92
N PRO A 38 14.07 -6.12 -8.77
CA PRO A 38 13.92 -6.81 -10.04
C PRO A 38 13.57 -8.29 -9.84
N ALA A 39 12.93 -8.88 -10.85
CA ALA A 39 12.70 -10.32 -10.90
C ALA A 39 14.01 -11.09 -11.14
N GLU A 40 14.12 -12.27 -10.56
CA GLU A 40 15.20 -13.23 -10.86
C GLU A 40 14.66 -14.23 -11.89
N GLY A 41 15.00 -14.02 -13.17
CA GLY A 41 14.46 -14.81 -14.27
C GLY A 41 12.98 -14.52 -14.55
N CYS A 42 12.13 -15.54 -14.52
CA CYS A 42 10.67 -15.40 -14.74
C CYS A 42 9.86 -15.34 -13.43
N SER A 43 10.54 -15.16 -12.29
CA SER A 43 9.92 -15.22 -10.96
C SER A 43 10.29 -14.00 -10.12
N GLY A 44 9.34 -13.56 -9.31
CA GLY A 44 9.48 -12.40 -8.44
C GLY A 44 9.19 -11.09 -9.16
N GLY A 45 9.95 -10.05 -8.83
CA GLY A 45 9.64 -8.69 -9.23
C GLY A 45 8.63 -8.08 -8.28
N PHE A 46 9.03 -7.02 -7.60
CA PHE A 46 8.29 -6.42 -6.51
C PHE A 46 8.53 -4.92 -6.51
N CYS A 47 7.48 -4.10 -6.47
CA CYS A 47 7.65 -2.66 -6.48
C CYS A 47 6.68 -1.91 -5.59
N VAL A 48 7.16 -0.77 -5.11
CA VAL A 48 6.34 0.29 -4.53
C VAL A 48 6.42 1.48 -5.48
N ALA A 49 5.28 2.00 -5.89
CA ALA A 49 5.16 3.16 -6.75
C ALA A 49 4.26 4.20 -6.08
N TRP A 50 4.58 5.49 -6.22
CA TRP A 50 3.77 6.56 -5.64
C TRP A 50 3.67 7.77 -6.57
N LYS A 51 2.57 8.50 -6.41
CA LYS A 51 2.33 9.74 -7.16
C LYS A 51 3.13 10.89 -6.58
N ASP A 52 3.25 11.96 -7.37
CA ASP A 52 3.76 13.22 -6.85
C ASP A 52 2.86 13.77 -5.75
N GLY A 53 3.47 14.36 -4.72
CA GLY A 53 2.77 14.86 -3.53
C GLY A 53 2.76 13.88 -2.36
N VAL A 54 3.12 12.61 -2.58
CA VAL A 54 3.39 11.65 -1.49
C VAL A 54 4.88 11.66 -1.19
N ASP A 55 5.25 12.02 0.02
CA ASP A 55 6.65 12.09 0.46
C ASP A 55 7.02 10.78 1.15
N ILE A 56 7.72 9.92 0.41
CA ILE A 56 8.09 8.56 0.81
C ILE A 56 9.57 8.33 0.53
N GLU A 57 10.28 7.84 1.54
CA GLU A 57 11.70 7.46 1.47
C GLU A 57 11.88 5.96 1.76
N PRO A 58 12.22 5.13 0.75
CA PRO A 58 12.62 3.75 0.97
C PRO A 58 13.91 3.67 1.78
N HIS A 59 13.91 2.92 2.90
CA HIS A 59 15.08 2.76 3.77
C HIS A 59 15.53 1.31 3.93
N TYR A 60 14.71 0.34 3.53
CA TYR A 60 15.09 -1.07 3.50
C TYR A 60 14.45 -1.78 2.31
N CYS A 61 15.20 -2.67 1.67
CA CYS A 61 14.68 -3.52 0.61
C CYS A 61 15.26 -4.93 0.64
N SER A 62 14.42 -5.89 0.27
CA SER A 62 14.76 -7.27 -0.04
C SER A 62 13.74 -7.79 -1.06
N LYS A 63 13.94 -9.00 -1.57
CA LYS A 63 12.96 -9.67 -2.45
C LYS A 63 11.58 -9.90 -1.80
N ASN A 64 11.45 -9.77 -0.47
CA ASN A 64 10.23 -10.06 0.28
C ASN A 64 9.69 -8.86 1.06
N LEU A 65 10.40 -7.73 1.10
CA LEU A 65 10.03 -6.55 1.89
C LEU A 65 10.63 -5.28 1.29
N ILE A 66 9.82 -4.27 1.07
CA ILE A 66 10.27 -2.88 0.82
C ILE A 66 9.68 -2.04 1.94
N SER A 67 10.54 -1.44 2.75
CA SER A 67 10.12 -0.56 3.85
C SER A 67 10.52 0.87 3.57
N CYS A 68 9.57 1.76 3.79
CA CYS A 68 9.69 3.18 3.55
C CYS A 68 9.25 3.96 4.79
N VAL A 69 9.78 5.18 4.93
CA VAL A 69 9.23 6.19 5.84
C VAL A 69 8.34 7.12 5.01
N VAL A 70 7.17 7.47 5.54
CA VAL A 70 6.20 8.39 4.93
C VAL A 70 6.16 9.67 5.76
N TYR A 71 6.30 10.81 5.10
CA TYR A 71 6.35 12.15 5.73
C TYR A 71 5.16 13.04 5.40
N SER A 72 4.43 12.74 4.31
CA SER A 72 3.44 13.66 3.73
C SER A 72 2.09 13.68 4.44
N ASP A 73 1.64 12.55 4.98
CA ASP A 73 0.30 12.44 5.56
C ASP A 73 0.29 11.43 6.72
N PRO A 74 0.02 11.83 7.98
CA PRO A 74 -0.21 13.21 8.41
C PRO A 74 1.09 14.04 8.47
N PRO A 75 1.07 15.33 8.11
CA PRO A 75 2.26 16.18 8.16
C PRO A 75 2.86 16.26 9.57
N GLY A 76 4.19 16.12 9.65
CA GLY A 76 4.93 16.23 10.91
C GLY A 76 4.84 14.99 11.82
N MET A 77 4.18 13.93 11.38
CA MET A 77 4.10 12.64 12.07
C MET A 77 4.59 11.53 11.14
N PRO A 78 5.92 11.36 10.98
CA PRO A 78 6.46 10.32 10.12
C PRO A 78 6.04 8.93 10.63
N TRP A 79 5.64 8.08 9.71
CA TRP A 79 5.28 6.69 9.99
C TRP A 79 5.94 5.77 8.95
N SER A 80 6.01 4.48 9.23
CA SER A 80 6.62 3.51 8.32
C SER A 80 5.58 2.68 7.58
N PHE A 81 5.79 2.59 6.29
CA PHE A 81 5.04 1.77 5.36
C PHE A 81 5.92 0.62 4.89
N SER A 82 5.47 -0.61 5.07
CA SER A 82 6.21 -1.80 4.63
C SER A 82 5.37 -2.65 3.70
N ALA A 83 5.74 -2.67 2.42
CA ALA A 83 5.18 -3.58 1.45
C ALA A 83 5.78 -4.98 1.67
N VAL A 84 4.92 -5.99 1.82
CA VAL A 84 5.28 -7.38 2.10
C VAL A 84 4.97 -8.27 0.90
N TYR A 85 5.94 -9.11 0.54
CA TYR A 85 5.75 -10.27 -0.34
C TYR A 85 6.37 -11.49 0.35
N GLY A 86 5.60 -12.14 1.21
CA GLY A 86 6.04 -13.23 2.06
C GLY A 86 6.56 -14.42 1.24
N PRO A 87 7.58 -15.17 1.69
CA PRO A 87 8.05 -16.34 0.96
C PRO A 87 6.96 -17.43 0.87
N PRO A 88 6.85 -18.19 -0.23
CA PRO A 88 5.83 -19.25 -0.36
C PRO A 88 6.19 -20.55 0.39
N HIS A 89 7.45 -20.73 0.80
CA HIS A 89 7.94 -21.97 1.43
C HIS A 89 8.09 -21.83 2.95
N ALA A 90 7.61 -22.82 3.71
CA ALA A 90 7.53 -22.78 5.17
C ALA A 90 8.86 -22.50 5.89
N SER A 91 9.99 -23.01 5.39
CA SER A 91 11.31 -22.74 5.97
C SER A 91 11.72 -21.27 5.79
N ALA A 92 11.56 -20.74 4.58
CA ALA A 92 11.84 -19.34 4.26
C ALA A 92 10.89 -18.38 4.99
N GLN A 93 9.62 -18.74 5.14
CA GLN A 93 8.64 -17.96 5.92
C GLN A 93 9.10 -17.78 7.36
N ARG A 94 9.56 -18.86 8.02
CA ARG A 94 10.00 -18.78 9.42
C ARG A 94 11.12 -17.76 9.59
N SER A 95 12.19 -17.88 8.80
CA SER A 95 13.34 -16.97 8.88
C SER A 95 12.96 -15.54 8.52
N PHE A 96 12.10 -15.36 7.51
CA PHE A 96 11.57 -14.05 7.12
C PHE A 96 10.84 -13.38 8.30
N TRP A 97 9.83 -14.02 8.87
CA TRP A 97 9.04 -13.46 9.97
C TRP A 97 9.86 -13.21 11.24
N GLN A 98 10.85 -14.05 11.53
CA GLN A 98 11.77 -13.83 12.66
C GLN A 98 12.70 -12.62 12.46
N SER A 99 12.95 -12.21 11.22
CA SER A 99 13.84 -11.09 10.91
C SER A 99 13.16 -9.71 10.99
N ILE A 100 11.85 -9.64 10.71
CA ILE A 100 11.11 -8.38 10.57
C ILE A 100 11.26 -7.44 11.79
N PRO A 101 11.15 -7.90 13.06
CA PRO A 101 11.28 -7.00 14.20
C PRO A 101 12.64 -6.29 14.26
N ARG A 102 13.72 -6.97 13.85
CA ARG A 102 15.07 -6.38 13.79
C ARG A 102 15.22 -5.43 12.60
N VAL A 103 14.66 -5.81 11.45
CA VAL A 103 14.72 -4.99 10.23
C VAL A 103 14.01 -3.65 10.44
N LEU A 104 12.87 -3.66 11.14
CA LEU A 104 12.03 -2.48 11.36
C LEU A 104 12.28 -1.80 12.72
N GLU A 105 13.33 -2.19 13.44
CA GLU A 105 13.66 -1.65 14.78
C GLU A 105 13.93 -0.14 14.73
N ARG A 106 14.55 0.35 13.66
CA ARG A 106 14.91 1.77 13.49
C ARG A 106 13.86 2.59 12.75
N ALA A 107 12.77 1.96 12.31
CA ALA A 107 11.68 2.65 11.63
C ALA A 107 10.75 3.32 12.68
N PRO A 108 10.04 4.41 12.32
CA PRO A 108 9.06 5.06 13.20
C PRO A 108 8.07 4.09 13.86
N ASP A 109 7.64 4.37 15.09
CA ASP A 109 6.78 3.48 15.90
C ASP A 109 5.38 3.28 15.32
N ALA A 110 4.85 4.27 14.60
CA ALA A 110 3.71 4.08 13.74
C ALA A 110 4.13 3.22 12.54
N LYS A 111 3.74 1.94 12.52
CA LYS A 111 4.11 0.97 11.48
C LYS A 111 2.87 0.38 10.83
N LEU A 112 2.88 0.32 9.50
CA LEU A 112 1.90 -0.40 8.68
C LEU A 112 2.65 -1.40 7.81
N LEU A 113 2.24 -2.67 7.85
CA LEU A 113 2.68 -3.71 6.94
C LEU A 113 1.50 -4.14 6.07
N ILE A 114 1.68 -4.17 4.75
CA ILE A 114 0.61 -4.50 3.81
C ILE A 114 1.14 -5.29 2.61
N GLY A 115 0.36 -6.26 2.12
CA GLY A 115 0.68 -7.04 0.93
C GLY A 115 0.31 -8.50 1.08
N ASP A 116 0.99 -9.35 0.33
CA ASP A 116 0.82 -10.81 0.37
C ASP A 116 1.73 -11.39 1.46
N PHE A 117 1.14 -11.94 2.53
CA PHE A 117 1.88 -12.51 3.64
C PHE A 117 2.24 -13.98 3.40
N ASN A 118 1.70 -14.59 2.33
CA ASN A 118 1.80 -16.01 2.01
C ASN A 118 1.48 -16.94 3.19
N GLY A 119 0.63 -16.48 4.10
CA GLY A 119 0.27 -17.19 5.32
C GLY A 119 -1.08 -16.76 5.89
N VAL A 120 -1.77 -17.72 6.48
CA VAL A 120 -3.02 -17.52 7.23
C VAL A 120 -2.73 -17.41 8.73
N LEU A 121 -3.46 -16.61 9.51
CA LEU A 121 -3.34 -16.52 10.97
C LEU A 121 -4.23 -17.53 11.69
N LEU A 122 -5.40 -17.83 11.12
CA LEU A 122 -6.43 -18.68 11.69
C LEU A 122 -6.83 -19.75 10.68
N ASP A 123 -7.27 -20.92 11.15
CA ASP A 123 -7.68 -22.01 10.26
C ASP A 123 -8.86 -21.60 9.36
N CYS A 124 -9.76 -20.75 9.87
CA CYS A 124 -10.91 -20.20 9.14
C CYS A 124 -10.54 -19.25 7.99
N GLU A 125 -9.29 -18.79 7.93
CA GLU A 125 -8.77 -18.01 6.80
C GLU A 125 -8.36 -18.91 5.62
N SER A 126 -8.57 -20.22 5.72
CA SER A 126 -8.29 -21.18 4.65
C SER A 126 -9.43 -22.18 4.45
N TRP A 127 -9.65 -22.59 3.22
CA TRP A 127 -10.64 -23.60 2.89
C TRP A 127 -10.20 -24.43 1.67
N SER A 128 -10.54 -25.72 1.66
CA SER A 128 -10.27 -26.63 0.54
C SER A 128 -11.40 -27.64 0.40
N ASN A 129 -11.79 -27.96 -0.84
CA ASN A 129 -12.76 -29.04 -1.08
C ASN A 129 -12.14 -30.45 -0.98
N ALA A 130 -10.81 -30.57 -0.95
CA ALA A 130 -10.10 -31.84 -0.76
C ALA A 130 -10.04 -32.25 0.71
N ASN A 131 -9.95 -31.27 1.61
CA ASN A 131 -9.89 -31.43 3.05
C ASN A 131 -10.94 -30.49 3.65
N ALA A 132 -12.09 -31.03 4.05
CA ALA A 132 -13.19 -30.26 4.64
C ALA A 132 -12.80 -29.52 5.95
N HIS A 133 -11.58 -29.72 6.47
CA HIS A 133 -11.06 -29.15 7.72
C HIS A 133 -9.68 -28.48 7.51
N GLY A 134 -9.65 -27.37 6.76
CA GLY A 134 -8.48 -26.47 6.69
C GLY A 134 -7.37 -26.95 5.76
N GLY A 135 -7.25 -26.33 4.59
CA GLY A 135 -6.31 -26.73 3.54
C GLY A 135 -4.89 -26.17 3.67
N PHE A 136 -4.68 -25.22 4.59
CA PHE A 136 -3.39 -24.58 4.84
C PHE A 136 -3.15 -24.60 6.35
N ALA A 137 -1.98 -25.08 6.79
CA ALA A 137 -1.61 -24.98 8.19
C ALA A 137 -1.73 -23.52 8.63
N SER A 138 -2.55 -23.23 9.65
CA SER A 138 -2.58 -21.90 10.24
C SER A 138 -1.16 -21.49 10.64
N SER A 139 -0.83 -20.24 10.36
CA SER A 139 0.47 -19.54 10.37
C SER A 139 1.66 -20.38 10.80
N SER A 140 2.80 -20.23 10.11
CA SER A 140 4.06 -20.49 10.78
C SER A 140 4.07 -19.70 12.10
N GLY A 141 4.24 -20.36 13.25
CA GLY A 141 4.16 -19.69 14.56
C GLY A 141 5.08 -18.46 14.68
N ALA A 142 6.09 -18.37 13.81
CA ALA A 142 6.92 -17.19 13.59
C ALA A 142 6.15 -15.94 13.18
N MET A 143 5.12 -16.03 12.33
CA MET A 143 4.30 -14.87 11.93
C MET A 143 3.48 -14.33 13.12
N ARG A 144 2.81 -15.21 13.87
CA ARG A 144 2.09 -14.80 15.10
C ARG A 144 3.04 -14.20 16.13
N HIS A 145 4.21 -14.81 16.29
CA HIS A 145 5.24 -14.29 17.19
C HIS A 145 5.72 -12.90 16.75
N CYS A 146 6.01 -12.71 15.46
CA CYS A 146 6.37 -11.41 14.90
C CYS A 146 5.31 -10.35 15.20
N PHE A 147 4.03 -10.67 15.00
CA PHE A 147 2.93 -9.72 15.25
C PHE A 147 2.87 -9.35 16.73
N ALA A 148 2.94 -10.34 17.62
CA ALA A 148 2.95 -10.12 19.06
C ALA A 148 4.16 -9.28 19.51
N THR A 149 5.36 -9.59 19.02
CA THR A 149 6.60 -8.85 19.35
C THR A 149 6.53 -7.39 18.93
N MET A 150 5.91 -7.11 17.79
CA MET A 150 5.82 -5.76 17.24
C MET A 150 4.54 -5.00 17.62
N GLY A 151 3.62 -5.63 18.38
CA GLY A 151 2.32 -5.03 18.70
C GLY A 151 1.43 -4.81 17.47
N LEU A 152 1.56 -5.66 16.44
CA LEU A 152 0.77 -5.57 15.21
C LEU A 152 -0.60 -6.23 15.39
N TYR A 153 -1.65 -5.53 14.97
CA TYR A 153 -3.00 -6.07 14.84
C TYR A 153 -3.48 -6.01 13.39
N ASP A 154 -4.31 -6.96 13.01
CA ASP A 154 -4.95 -7.00 11.69
C ASP A 154 -6.01 -5.87 11.62
N LEU A 155 -5.92 -5.01 10.59
CA LEU A 155 -6.85 -3.90 10.40
C LEU A 155 -8.28 -4.36 10.03
N GLY A 156 -8.48 -5.67 9.84
CA GLY A 156 -9.70 -6.22 9.30
C GLY A 156 -9.82 -5.95 7.80
N PHE A 157 -11.01 -6.16 7.26
CA PHE A 157 -11.31 -5.92 5.85
C PHE A 157 -12.82 -5.93 5.61
N SER A 158 -13.22 -5.35 4.47
CA SER A 158 -14.54 -5.55 3.87
C SER A 158 -14.44 -6.55 2.71
N ASP A 159 -15.50 -7.35 2.54
CA ASP A 159 -15.59 -8.50 1.62
C ASP A 159 -14.96 -8.26 0.23
N PRO A 160 -14.41 -9.33 -0.41
CA PRO A 160 -14.52 -10.75 -0.04
C PRO A 160 -13.52 -11.26 1.01
N GLN A 161 -13.90 -12.30 1.78
CA GLN A 161 -13.07 -12.95 2.81
C GLN A 161 -11.73 -13.52 2.32
N PHE A 162 -11.75 -14.24 1.19
CA PHE A 162 -10.56 -14.88 0.65
C PHE A 162 -9.93 -13.98 -0.40
N THR A 163 -8.61 -13.81 -0.31
CA THR A 163 -7.85 -13.00 -1.25
C THR A 163 -7.12 -13.86 -2.27
N TRP A 164 -7.02 -15.16 -2.06
CA TRP A 164 -6.34 -16.07 -2.97
C TRP A 164 -7.20 -17.29 -3.31
N ASN A 165 -7.18 -17.71 -4.57
CA ASN A 165 -7.94 -18.85 -5.08
C ASN A 165 -7.10 -19.72 -6.01
N ARG A 166 -6.95 -21.02 -5.69
CA ARG A 166 -6.28 -21.98 -6.58
C ARG A 166 -7.21 -23.06 -7.06
N ARG A 167 -7.18 -23.29 -8.37
CA ARG A 167 -7.84 -24.42 -9.05
C ARG A 167 -6.78 -25.39 -9.55
N ARG A 168 -6.89 -26.68 -9.22
CA ARG A 168 -6.01 -27.74 -9.74
C ARG A 168 -6.84 -28.80 -10.45
N GLY A 169 -6.60 -28.97 -11.75
CA GLY A 169 -7.27 -29.99 -12.57
C GLY A 169 -8.80 -29.82 -12.66
N GLY A 170 -9.33 -28.61 -12.48
CA GLY A 170 -10.78 -28.31 -12.55
C GLY A 170 -11.63 -28.82 -11.38
N VAL A 171 -11.12 -29.79 -10.61
CA VAL A 171 -11.86 -30.46 -9.53
C VAL A 171 -11.43 -29.97 -8.16
N LEU A 172 -10.12 -29.82 -7.93
CA LEU A 172 -9.60 -29.39 -6.62
C LEU A 172 -9.59 -27.87 -6.54
N PHE A 173 -10.12 -27.35 -5.44
CA PHE A 173 -10.31 -25.94 -5.22
C PHE A 173 -9.95 -25.56 -3.79
N SER A 174 -9.03 -24.60 -3.66
CA SER A 174 -8.62 -24.05 -2.38
C SER A 174 -8.72 -22.52 -2.39
N ARG A 175 -9.08 -21.96 -1.24
CA ARG A 175 -9.10 -20.53 -0.99
C ARG A 175 -8.33 -20.19 0.28
N ALA A 176 -7.70 -19.03 0.31
CA ALA A 176 -7.04 -18.53 1.50
C ALA A 176 -7.09 -16.99 1.56
N ARG A 177 -6.99 -16.43 2.76
CA ARG A 177 -6.69 -15.02 2.98
C ARG A 177 -5.18 -14.87 3.19
N LEU A 178 -4.48 -14.51 2.13
CA LEU A 178 -3.01 -14.33 2.15
C LEU A 178 -2.64 -12.86 2.20
N ASP A 179 -3.47 -12.00 1.62
CA ASP A 179 -3.25 -10.57 1.53
C ASP A 179 -3.91 -9.87 2.73
N ARG A 180 -3.16 -9.01 3.42
CA ARG A 180 -3.64 -8.28 4.60
C ARG A 180 -2.89 -6.98 4.82
N ALA A 181 -3.50 -6.11 5.64
CA ALA A 181 -2.86 -4.94 6.20
C ALA A 181 -2.89 -5.06 7.74
N VAL A 182 -1.74 -4.87 8.38
CA VAL A 182 -1.58 -4.97 9.83
C VAL A 182 -0.82 -3.75 10.31
N ALA A 183 -1.16 -3.25 11.48
CA ALA A 183 -0.61 -1.98 11.97
C ALA A 183 -0.33 -2.02 13.47
N THR A 184 0.53 -1.11 13.92
CA THR A 184 0.71 -0.82 15.35
C THR A 184 -0.40 0.11 15.87
N VAL A 185 -0.56 0.18 17.19
CA VAL A 185 -1.53 1.09 17.82
C VAL A 185 -1.19 2.55 17.50
N GLU A 186 0.10 2.88 17.45
CA GLU A 186 0.61 4.21 17.09
C GLU A 186 0.15 4.61 15.69
N TRP A 187 0.19 3.67 14.73
CA TRP A 187 -0.32 3.92 13.38
C TRP A 187 -1.85 4.07 13.37
N GLY A 188 -2.57 3.23 14.13
CA GLY A 188 -4.03 3.34 14.30
C GLY A 188 -4.47 4.69 14.87
N ASN A 189 -3.67 5.29 15.76
CA ASN A 189 -3.91 6.62 16.30
C ASN A 189 -3.74 7.74 15.26
N CYS A 190 -2.85 7.56 14.29
CA CYS A 190 -2.71 8.49 13.15
C CYS A 190 -3.88 8.38 12.17
N PHE A 191 -4.42 7.17 11.97
CA PHE A 191 -5.48 6.89 10.99
C PHE A 191 -6.66 6.14 11.62
N PRO A 192 -7.40 6.76 12.54
CA PRO A 192 -8.45 6.08 13.30
C PRO A 192 -9.65 5.65 12.45
N ARG A 193 -9.75 6.17 11.22
CA ARG A 193 -10.80 5.83 10.26
C ARG A 193 -10.34 4.84 9.20
N ALA A 194 -9.11 4.31 9.29
CA ALA A 194 -8.57 3.47 8.25
C ALA A 194 -9.47 2.24 7.97
N LEU A 195 -9.72 1.97 6.69
CA LEU A 195 -10.49 0.81 6.24
C LEU A 195 -9.73 0.05 5.16
N VAL A 196 -9.80 -1.29 5.24
CA VAL A 196 -9.28 -2.17 4.21
C VAL A 196 -10.43 -2.77 3.41
N LYS A 197 -10.28 -2.80 2.08
CA LYS A 197 -11.23 -3.42 1.17
C LYS A 197 -10.53 -4.42 0.27
N ASN A 198 -11.05 -5.64 0.25
CA ASN A 198 -10.63 -6.63 -0.72
C ASN A 198 -11.43 -6.41 -2.02
N ILE A 199 -10.79 -6.48 -3.17
CA ILE A 199 -11.44 -6.27 -4.46
C ILE A 199 -11.51 -7.61 -5.18
N ALA A 200 -12.74 -8.07 -5.44
CA ALA A 200 -12.94 -9.24 -6.27
C ALA A 200 -12.31 -9.01 -7.65
N ASP A 201 -11.33 -9.85 -7.98
CA ASP A 201 -10.66 -9.87 -9.27
C ASP A 201 -10.80 -11.26 -9.90
N SER A 202 -10.91 -11.30 -11.22
CA SER A 202 -11.04 -12.52 -12.01
C SER A 202 -9.81 -12.78 -12.90
N VAL A 203 -8.88 -11.82 -12.97
CA VAL A 203 -7.72 -11.85 -13.86
C VAL A 203 -6.49 -12.43 -13.17
N SER A 204 -6.43 -12.33 -11.84
CA SER A 204 -5.38 -12.91 -11.00
C SER A 204 -5.97 -13.99 -10.06
N ASP A 205 -5.12 -14.91 -9.60
CA ASP A 205 -5.47 -15.80 -8.50
C ASP A 205 -5.51 -15.07 -7.15
N HIS A 206 -4.91 -13.88 -7.07
CA HIS A 206 -5.04 -12.92 -5.98
C HIS A 206 -6.11 -11.84 -6.24
N CYS A 207 -6.77 -11.42 -5.16
CA CYS A 207 -7.66 -10.27 -5.08
C CYS A 207 -6.88 -9.10 -4.46
N PRO A 208 -6.71 -7.98 -5.17
CA PRO A 208 -6.03 -6.82 -4.62
C PRO A 208 -6.73 -6.26 -3.37
N ILE A 209 -5.94 -5.75 -2.44
CA ILE A 209 -6.42 -5.07 -1.24
C ILE A 209 -6.17 -3.56 -1.35
N VAL A 210 -7.12 -2.77 -0.88
CA VAL A 210 -7.02 -1.31 -0.84
C VAL A 210 -7.16 -0.85 0.60
N LEU A 211 -6.19 -0.07 1.05
CA LEU A 211 -6.24 0.64 2.32
C LEU A 211 -6.65 2.10 2.05
N ASP A 212 -7.72 2.54 2.68
CA ASP A 212 -8.15 3.94 2.71
C ASP A 212 -7.95 4.48 4.12
N THR A 213 -6.98 5.39 4.28
CA THR A 213 -6.67 6.04 5.56
C THR A 213 -7.75 7.01 6.05
N ASN A 214 -8.66 7.43 5.17
CA ASN A 214 -9.75 8.37 5.46
C ASN A 214 -11.11 7.70 5.68
N GLY A 215 -11.17 6.37 5.60
CA GLY A 215 -12.36 5.59 5.95
C GLY A 215 -13.57 5.83 5.07
N GLY A 216 -13.38 6.10 3.79
CA GLY A 216 -14.45 6.35 2.83
C GLY A 216 -15.16 7.70 3.01
N SER A 217 -14.66 8.57 3.90
CA SER A 217 -15.16 9.94 3.98
C SER A 217 -14.68 10.74 2.76
N GLU A 218 -15.60 11.36 2.02
CA GLU A 218 -15.27 12.35 0.98
C GLU A 218 -14.67 13.66 1.55
N GLU A 219 -14.16 13.63 2.79
CA GLU A 219 -13.54 14.77 3.47
C GLU A 219 -12.00 14.77 3.34
N GLY A 220 -11.47 14.22 2.25
CA GLY A 220 -10.09 14.46 1.86
C GLY A 220 -9.90 15.89 1.35
N PHE A 221 -8.76 16.50 1.65
CA PHE A 221 -8.34 17.82 1.15
C PHE A 221 -8.58 17.90 -0.37
N LYS A 222 -9.63 18.62 -0.80
CA LYS A 222 -9.85 18.89 -2.22
C LYS A 222 -8.68 19.75 -2.69
N PRO A 223 -7.87 19.33 -3.68
CA PRO A 223 -6.97 20.26 -4.33
C PRO A 223 -7.84 21.44 -4.79
N PHE A 224 -7.40 22.67 -4.55
CA PHE A 224 -8.09 23.85 -5.08
C PHE A 224 -8.18 23.69 -6.60
N ARG A 225 -9.39 23.40 -7.11
CA ARG A 225 -9.70 23.33 -8.52
C ARG A 225 -10.54 24.55 -8.84
N TYR A 226 -10.03 25.41 -9.71
CA TYR A 226 -10.82 26.47 -10.32
C TYR A 226 -11.14 26.07 -11.76
N GLU A 227 -12.34 26.42 -12.23
CA GLU A 227 -12.77 26.11 -13.58
C GLU A 227 -11.90 26.87 -14.59
N ALA A 228 -11.45 26.20 -15.67
CA ALA A 228 -10.55 26.79 -16.67
C ALA A 228 -11.15 28.04 -17.35
N MET A 229 -12.48 28.20 -17.32
CA MET A 229 -13.18 29.38 -17.80
C MET A 229 -12.80 30.67 -17.07
N TRP A 230 -12.31 30.60 -15.83
CA TRP A 230 -11.93 31.78 -15.04
C TRP A 230 -10.63 32.43 -15.54
N VAL A 231 -9.78 31.70 -16.29
CA VAL A 231 -8.58 32.26 -16.94
C VAL A 231 -8.95 33.22 -18.08
N ARG A 232 -10.19 33.14 -18.60
CA ARG A 232 -10.66 34.00 -19.70
C ARG A 232 -11.13 35.38 -19.25
N ASP A 233 -11.40 35.57 -17.96
CA ASP A 233 -11.72 36.89 -17.40
C ASP A 233 -10.45 37.53 -16.84
N ILE A 234 -10.01 38.64 -17.42
CA ILE A 234 -8.79 39.35 -17.01
C ILE A 234 -8.81 39.80 -15.54
N ARG A 235 -9.99 39.89 -14.93
CA ARG A 235 -10.19 40.25 -13.52
C ARG A 235 -9.87 39.09 -12.57
N SER A 236 -9.89 37.85 -13.03
CA SER A 236 -9.57 36.68 -12.19
C SER A 236 -8.13 36.72 -11.70
N HIS A 237 -7.20 37.26 -12.50
CA HIS A 237 -5.81 37.47 -12.12
C HIS A 237 -5.68 38.38 -10.89
N TRP A 238 -6.50 39.43 -10.81
CA TRP A 238 -6.52 40.35 -9.67
C TRP A 238 -7.11 39.70 -8.42
N ILE A 239 -8.21 38.95 -8.58
CA ILE A 239 -8.86 38.23 -7.47
C ILE A 239 -7.89 37.19 -6.87
N VAL A 240 -7.20 36.42 -7.71
CA VAL A 240 -6.21 35.42 -7.26
C VAL A 240 -5.03 36.10 -6.56
N ARG A 241 -4.48 37.19 -7.10
CA ARG A 241 -3.37 37.93 -6.45
C ARG A 241 -3.77 38.52 -5.10
N VAL A 242 -4.98 39.07 -4.98
CA VAL A 242 -5.48 39.63 -3.71
C VAL A 242 -5.73 38.52 -2.69
N ALA A 243 -6.38 37.42 -3.08
CA ALA A 243 -6.61 36.28 -2.22
C ALA A 243 -5.29 35.67 -1.71
N TRP A 244 -4.26 35.60 -2.55
CA TRP A 244 -2.93 35.10 -2.17
C TRP A 244 -2.17 36.05 -1.24
N LYS A 245 -2.34 37.38 -1.39
CA LYS A 245 -1.78 38.37 -0.45
C LYS A 245 -2.48 38.36 0.91
N LEU A 246 -3.78 38.09 0.94
CA LEU A 246 -4.54 37.94 2.19
C LEU A 246 -4.20 36.62 2.88
N ALA A 247 -3.98 35.54 2.12
CA ALA A 247 -3.55 34.25 2.65
C ALA A 247 -2.14 34.29 3.28
N SER A 248 -1.25 35.19 2.83
CA SER A 248 0.09 35.37 3.43
C SER A 248 0.09 35.98 4.85
N HIS A 249 -1.07 36.28 5.45
CA HIS A 249 -1.19 36.55 6.88
C HIS A 249 -1.42 35.29 7.73
N PHE A 250 -1.49 34.10 7.12
CA PHE A 250 -1.48 32.81 7.80
C PHE A 250 -0.26 31.98 7.33
N PRO A 251 0.57 31.39 8.22
CA PRO A 251 1.97 31.07 7.88
C PRO A 251 2.21 29.83 7.01
N HIS A 252 1.20 29.20 6.42
CA HIS A 252 1.30 27.83 5.89
C HIS A 252 1.11 27.66 4.38
N ALA A 253 1.31 28.69 3.56
CA ALA A 253 1.35 28.54 2.10
C ALA A 253 2.67 29.06 1.52
N ARG A 254 3.56 28.16 1.08
CA ARG A 254 4.70 28.49 0.21
C ARG A 254 4.44 27.97 -1.21
N PRO A 255 4.66 28.77 -2.28
CA PRO A 255 4.47 28.31 -3.65
C PRO A 255 5.63 27.41 -4.11
N ILE A 256 5.29 26.33 -4.82
CA ILE A 256 6.22 25.49 -5.58
C ILE A 256 6.04 25.86 -7.06
N PHE A 257 6.98 26.63 -7.63
CA PHE A 257 7.52 26.62 -9.00
C PHE A 257 8.27 27.93 -9.29
N PRO A 258 9.38 27.93 -10.06
CA PRO A 258 10.13 29.13 -10.39
C PRO A 258 9.44 29.88 -11.54
N MET A 259 9.22 31.17 -11.35
CA MET A 259 8.93 32.10 -12.45
C MET A 259 10.19 32.19 -13.32
N ARG A 260 10.19 31.54 -14.49
CA ARG A 260 11.18 31.86 -15.53
C ARG A 260 10.85 33.26 -16.06
N GLY A 261 11.78 34.18 -15.84
CA GLY A 261 11.75 35.53 -16.41
C GLY A 261 12.10 35.51 -17.90
N SER A 262 11.39 36.38 -18.62
CA SER A 262 11.69 37.04 -19.93
C SER A 262 12.50 36.28 -20.96
#